data_AF-A0A1V2IR65-F1
#
_entry.id   AF-A0A1V2IR65-F1
#
_cell.length_a   1.000
_cell.length_b   1.000
_cell.length_c   1.000
_cell.angle_alpha   90.00
_cell.angle_beta   90.00
_cell.angle_gamma   90.00
#
_symmetry.space_group_name_H-M   'P 1'
#
loop_
_entity.id
_entity.type
_entity.pdbx_description
1 polymer ?
#
loop_
_entity_poly.entity_id
_entity_poly.type
_entity_poly.pdbx_seq_one_letter_code
_entity_poly.pdbx_strand_id
1 'polypeptide(L)'
;MTGETEHTRTSGGVLVTDELVTTLAAEAEAGYDVELLRRRGGRRPIGSAPGEVVPVRLDPDMRAALAARADADHTNASEVIRQALRAWLDVA
;
A
#
# COMPACT_ATOMS: atom_id res chain seq x y z
N MET A 1 40.35 5.29 2.42
CA MET A 1 38.99 5.77 2.71
C MET A 1 38.04 4.96 1.87
N THR A 2 37.60 3.80 2.35
CA THR A 2 36.69 2.93 1.62
C THR A 2 35.33 3.10 2.28
N GLY A 3 34.60 4.13 1.84
CA GLY A 3 33.22 4.33 2.25
C GLY A 3 32.38 3.29 1.52
N GLU A 4 31.93 2.28 2.24
CA GLU A 4 30.97 1.29 1.80
C GLU A 4 29.68 2.04 1.41
N THR A 5 29.48 2.25 0.10
CA THR A 5 28.29 2.94 -0.39
C THR A 5 27.11 1.98 -0.24
N GLU A 6 26.33 2.11 0.83
CA GLU A 6 25.05 1.42 0.96
C GLU A 6 24.12 1.93 -0.16
N HIS A 7 24.01 1.14 -1.25
CA HIS A 7 23.08 1.44 -2.32
C HIS A 7 21.67 1.07 -1.83
N THR A 8 20.86 2.10 -1.58
CA THR A 8 19.43 1.92 -1.30
C THR A 8 18.79 1.18 -2.48
N ARG A 9 17.77 0.35 -2.22
CA ARG A 9 17.02 -0.35 -3.27
C ARG A 9 15.66 0.31 -3.49
N THR A 10 15.18 0.30 -4.72
CA THR A 10 13.81 0.69 -5.04
C THR A 10 12.81 -0.31 -4.44
N SER A 11 11.52 0.03 -4.42
CA SER A 11 10.45 -0.89 -4.00
C SER A 11 10.37 -2.17 -4.86
N GLY A 12 10.98 -2.17 -6.05
CA GLY A 12 11.14 -3.35 -6.91
C GLY A 12 12.45 -4.11 -6.71
N GLY A 13 13.28 -3.75 -5.72
CA GLY A 13 14.55 -4.41 -5.42
C GLY A 13 15.73 -4.01 -6.31
N VAL A 14 15.55 -3.03 -7.21
CA VAL A 14 16.62 -2.53 -8.10
C VAL A 14 17.56 -1.63 -7.32
N LEU A 15 18.87 -1.79 -7.51
CA LEU A 15 19.88 -0.92 -6.88
C LEU A 15 19.74 0.52 -7.40
N VAL A 16 19.75 1.48 -6.47
CA VAL A 16 19.79 2.90 -6.79
C VAL A 16 21.23 3.28 -7.08
N THR A 17 21.57 3.37 -8.37
CA THR A 17 22.87 3.87 -8.85
C THR A 17 22.81 5.37 -9.12
N ASP A 18 23.96 6.06 -9.13
CA ASP A 18 24.03 7.49 -9.48
C ASP A 18 23.52 7.78 -10.90
N GLU A 19 23.70 6.82 -11.81
CA GLU A 19 23.16 6.86 -13.16
C GLU A 19 21.62 6.80 -13.17
N LEU A 20 21.03 5.93 -12.34
CA LEU A 20 19.58 5.87 -12.17
C LEU A 20 19.03 7.17 -11.59
N VAL A 21 19.70 7.73 -10.58
CA VAL A 21 19.31 9.02 -9.98
C VAL A 21 19.36 10.13 -11.02
N THR A 22 20.43 10.20 -11.81
CA THR A 22 20.60 11.21 -12.85
C THR A 22 19.51 11.09 -13.93
N THR A 23 19.19 9.86 -14.34
CA THR A 23 18.14 9.59 -15.32
C THR A 23 16.77 10.04 -14.81
N LEU A 24 16.43 9.68 -13.57
CA LEU A 24 15.16 10.06 -12.95
C LEU A 24 15.06 11.57 -12.72
N ALA A 25 16.17 12.25 -12.41
CA ALA A 25 16.20 13.70 -12.29
C ALA A 25 15.92 14.39 -13.63
N ALA A 26 16.58 13.95 -14.71
CA ALA A 26 16.35 14.49 -16.05
C ALA A 26 14.90 14.27 -16.53
N GLU A 27 14.32 13.10 -16.23
CA GLU A 27 12.91 12.80 -16.51
C GLU A 27 11.96 13.74 -15.75
N ALA A 28 12.24 14.00 -14.47
CA ALA A 28 11.44 14.92 -13.67
C ALA A 28 11.54 16.38 -14.16
N GLU A 29 12.74 16.83 -14.55
CA GLU A 29 12.97 18.17 -15.11
C GLU A 29 12.34 18.37 -16.49
N ALA A 30 12.33 17.33 -17.33
CA ALA A 30 11.63 17.35 -18.62
C ALA A 30 10.11 17.56 -18.46
N GLY A 31 9.57 17.16 -17.31
CA GLY A 31 8.17 17.31 -16.96
C GLY A 31 7.29 16.24 -17.60
N TYR A 32 6.16 15.93 -16.95
CA TYR A 32 5.18 14.99 -17.45
C TYR A 32 3.98 15.72 -18.05
N ASP A 33 3.41 15.16 -19.12
CA ASP A 33 2.13 15.63 -19.65
C ASP A 33 1.01 15.31 -18.65
N VAL A 34 0.49 16.37 -18.03
CA VAL A 34 -0.57 16.29 -17.01
C VAL A 34 -1.87 15.69 -17.55
N GLU A 35 -2.14 15.80 -18.85
CA GLU A 35 -3.33 15.19 -19.47
C GLU A 35 -3.18 13.66 -19.61
N LEU A 36 -1.95 13.16 -19.77
CA LEU A 36 -1.66 11.71 -19.71
C LEU A 36 -1.66 11.18 -18.26
N LEU A 37 -1.26 12.02 -17.29
CA LEU A 37 -1.28 11.67 -15.86
C LEU A 37 -2.68 11.75 -15.24
N ARG A 38 -3.66 12.32 -15.94
CA ARG A 38 -5.04 12.38 -15.50
C ARG A 38 -5.64 10.97 -15.42
N ARG A 39 -5.58 10.38 -14.22
CA ARG A 39 -6.24 9.10 -13.94
C ARG A 39 -7.72 9.20 -14.28
N ARG A 40 -8.18 8.38 -15.23
CA ARG A 40 -9.59 8.20 -15.63
C ARG A 40 -10.52 7.64 -14.53
N GLY A 41 -10.10 7.56 -13.27
CA GLY A 41 -10.94 7.01 -12.21
C GLY A 41 -10.39 7.26 -10.83
N GLY A 42 -11.29 7.42 -9.87
CA GLY A 42 -10.99 7.52 -8.45
C GLY A 42 -10.34 6.26 -7.88
N ARG A 43 -10.28 6.15 -6.55
CA ARG A 43 -9.78 4.96 -5.87
C ARG A 43 -10.53 3.72 -6.38
N ARG A 44 -9.80 2.66 -6.72
CA ARG A 44 -10.41 1.41 -7.17
C ARG A 44 -11.45 0.95 -6.15
N PRO A 45 -12.66 0.53 -6.60
CA PRO A 45 -13.69 0.03 -5.71
C PRO A 45 -13.20 -1.24 -5.00
N ILE A 46 -13.72 -1.47 -3.79
CA ILE A 46 -13.53 -2.71 -3.05
C ILE A 46 -14.79 -3.53 -3.33
N GLY A 47 -14.79 -4.28 -4.44
CA GLY A 47 -15.95 -5.03 -4.93
C GLY A 47 -16.73 -4.29 -6.03
N SER A 48 -18.06 -4.37 -6.01
CA SER A 48 -18.96 -3.80 -7.03
C SER A 48 -19.12 -2.28 -6.95
N ALA A 49 -18.73 -1.67 -5.83
CA ALA A 49 -18.89 -0.24 -5.54
C ALA A 49 -17.73 0.28 -4.67
N PRO A 50 -17.58 1.62 -4.53
CA PRO A 50 -16.65 2.19 -3.55
C PRO A 50 -16.94 1.65 -2.14
N GLY A 51 -15.89 1.39 -1.37
CA GLY A 51 -16.04 0.93 0.01
C GLY A 51 -16.61 2.04 0.90
N GLU A 52 -17.58 1.68 1.75
CA GLU A 52 -18.12 2.55 2.79
C GLU A 52 -17.39 2.32 4.13
N VAL A 53 -17.21 3.38 4.93
CA VAL A 53 -16.59 3.30 6.25
C VAL A 53 -17.67 3.11 7.31
N VAL A 54 -17.68 1.94 7.95
CA VAL A 54 -18.58 1.63 9.08
C VAL A 54 -17.78 1.72 10.39
N PRO A 55 -18.07 2.67 11.29
CA PRO A 55 -17.38 2.77 12.57
C PRO A 55 -17.85 1.67 13.54
N VAL A 56 -16.90 0.92 14.12
CA VAL A 56 -17.18 -0.17 15.08
C VAL A 56 -16.40 0.09 16.37
N ARG A 57 -17.06 -0.11 17.52
CA ARG A 57 -16.40 -0.06 18.84
C ARG A 57 -15.83 -1.43 19.17
N LEU A 58 -14.53 -1.47 19.43
CA LEU A 58 -13.82 -2.66 19.90
C LEU A 58 -13.33 -2.38 21.31
N ASP A 59 -13.46 -3.35 22.21
CA ASP A 59 -12.76 -3.30 23.49
C ASP A 59 -11.23 -3.42 23.27
N PRO A 60 -10.41 -3.02 24.27
CA PRO A 60 -8.97 -3.02 24.13
C PRO A 60 -8.36 -4.39 23.81
N ASP A 61 -8.92 -5.46 24.38
CA ASP A 61 -8.40 -6.83 24.21
C ASP A 61 -8.68 -7.32 22.79
N MET A 62 -9.90 -7.08 22.29
CA MET A 62 -10.27 -7.37 20.90
C MET A 62 -9.43 -6.57 19.90
N ARG A 63 -9.13 -5.30 20.20
CA ARG A 63 -8.25 -4.48 19.35
C ARG A 63 -6.82 -5.03 19.32
N ALA A 64 -6.30 -5.50 20.45
CA ALA A 64 -4.98 -6.11 20.53
C ALA A 64 -4.92 -7.43 19.76
N ALA A 65 -5.93 -8.29 19.90
CA ALA A 65 -6.04 -9.54 19.16
C ALA A 65 -6.12 -9.32 17.64
N LEU A 66 -6.86 -8.30 17.19
CA LEU A 66 -6.93 -7.92 15.79
C LEU A 66 -5.57 -7.47 15.23
N ALA A 67 -4.83 -6.67 16.00
CA ALA A 67 -3.49 -6.23 15.59
C ALA A 67 -2.52 -7.41 15.48
N ALA A 68 -2.49 -8.29 16.49
CA ALA A 68 -1.65 -9.48 16.46
C ALA A 68 -1.96 -10.40 15.27
N ARG A 69 -3.24 -10.54 14.91
CA ARG A 69 -3.64 -11.32 13.73
C ARG A 69 -3.20 -10.65 12.43
N ALA A 70 -3.36 -9.33 12.30
CA ALA A 70 -2.94 -8.59 11.12
C ALA A 70 -1.42 -8.71 10.89
N ASP A 71 -0.64 -8.64 11.96
CA ASP A 71 0.82 -8.82 11.91
C ASP A 71 1.20 -10.25 11.47
N ALA A 72 0.54 -11.27 12.03
CA ALA A 72 0.78 -12.67 11.68
C ALA A 72 0.44 -13.00 10.21
N ASP A 73 -0.63 -12.40 9.68
CA ASP A 73 -1.07 -12.60 8.30
C ASP A 73 -0.38 -11.64 7.30
N HIS A 74 0.57 -10.81 7.77
CA HIS A 74 1.23 -9.77 6.99
C HIS A 74 0.25 -8.87 6.22
N THR A 75 -0.85 -8.52 6.87
CA THR A 75 -1.96 -7.73 6.29
C THR A 75 -2.33 -6.57 7.20
N ASN A 76 -3.43 -5.87 6.89
CA ASN A 76 -3.96 -4.81 7.73
C ASN A 76 -5.24 -5.24 8.48
N ALA A 77 -5.52 -4.55 9.58
CA ALA A 77 -6.71 -4.79 10.42
C ALA A 77 -8.02 -4.81 9.62
N SER A 78 -8.18 -3.92 8.64
CA SER A 78 -9.40 -3.86 7.82
C SER A 78 -9.56 -5.10 6.93
N GLU A 79 -8.48 -5.72 6.47
CA GLU A 79 -8.56 -6.95 5.69
C GLU A 79 -8.93 -8.15 6.56
N VAL A 80 -8.33 -8.26 7.76
CA VAL A 80 -8.72 -9.30 8.74
C VAL A 80 -10.21 -9.19 9.08
N ILE A 81 -10.72 -7.98 9.32
CA ILE A 81 -12.14 -7.76 9.58
C ILE A 81 -12.99 -8.20 8.37
N ARG A 82 -12.61 -7.82 7.14
CA ARG A 82 -13.35 -8.22 5.94
C ARG A 82 -13.34 -9.73 5.75
N GLN A 83 -12.21 -10.40 5.97
CA GLN A 83 -12.12 -11.86 5.88
C GLN A 83 -13.02 -12.53 6.92
N ALA A 84 -13.01 -12.06 8.17
CA ALA A 84 -13.89 -12.56 9.21
C ALA A 84 -15.37 -12.38 8.85
N LEU A 85 -15.75 -11.21 8.31
CA LEU A 85 -17.12 -10.95 7.88
C LEU A 85 -17.54 -11.83 6.69
N ARG A 86 -16.66 -12.03 5.70
CA ARG A 86 -16.92 -12.93 4.55
C ARG A 86 -17.12 -14.38 5.01
N ALA A 87 -16.26 -14.85 5.92
CA ALA A 87 -16.35 -16.19 6.49
C ALA A 87 -17.57 -16.38 7.40
N TRP A 88 -18.00 -15.33 8.09
CA TRP A 88 -19.17 -15.38 8.98
C TRP A 88 -20.50 -15.28 8.22
N LEU A 89 -20.54 -14.50 7.14
CA LEU A 89 -21.77 -14.22 6.37
C LEU A 89 -21.91 -15.11 5.12
N ASP A 90 -20.94 -16.00 4.87
CA ASP A 90 -20.85 -16.83 3.65
C ASP A 90 -20.91 -16.00 2.35
N VAL A 91 -20.27 -14.82 2.34
CA VAL A 91 -20.22 -13.93 1.17
C VAL A 91 -18.80 -13.94 0.58
N ALA A 92 -18.69 -14.29 -0.70
CA ALA A 92 -17.42 -14.32 -1.46
C ALA A 92 -17.03 -12.94 -1.98
#